data_AF-A0A6N8EIR6-F1
#
_entry.id   AF-A0A6N8EIR6-F1
#
_cell.length_a   1.000
_cell.length_b   1.000
_cell.length_c   1.000
_cell.angle_alpha   90.00
_cell.angle_beta   90.00
_cell.angle_gamma   90.00
#
_symmetry.space_group_name_H-M   'P 1'
#
loop_
_entity.id
_entity.type
_entity.pdbx_description
1 polymer ?
#
loop_
_entity_poly.entity_id
_entity_poly.type
_entity_poly.pdbx_seq_one_letter_code
_entity_poly.pdbx_strand_id
1 'polypeptide(L)'
;MNIKPAVSRRLASVCAALCLGVAGSTQALSLVVEGDEITGVSGLDIQGQRYDVTFRDGAFNALYPAELSGYGPLARTVAQALLAATPSIQAAPNWRADLRPRGCQSADSCTVLIPDHSDGAAPSARMTQAVEAIYAKDRFSAVPEPLWPFDAATDTRYMPDMLYAIITPAR
;
A
#
# COMPACT_ATOMS: atom_id res chain seq x y z
N MET A 1 64.64 10.22 -49.27
CA MET A 1 64.83 11.29 -48.27
C MET A 1 63.50 11.51 -47.56
N ASN A 2 63.54 11.61 -46.23
CA ASN A 2 62.59 12.25 -45.32
C ASN A 2 61.12 11.75 -45.28
N ILE A 3 60.42 11.68 -44.15
CA ILE A 3 60.65 11.85 -42.70
C ILE A 3 59.41 11.17 -42.08
N LYS A 4 59.58 10.32 -41.06
CA LYS A 4 58.48 9.94 -40.16
C LYS A 4 58.09 11.16 -39.30
N PRO A 5 56.82 11.35 -38.96
CA PRO A 5 56.47 11.89 -37.67
C PRO A 5 55.92 10.78 -36.78
N ALA A 6 56.67 10.50 -35.71
CA ALA A 6 56.13 9.91 -34.51
C ALA A 6 55.19 10.94 -33.86
N VAL A 7 53.95 10.53 -33.58
CA VAL A 7 53.08 11.26 -32.64
C VAL A 7 52.78 10.31 -31.49
N SER A 8 53.53 10.52 -30.42
CA SER A 8 53.21 10.10 -29.07
C SER A 8 51.86 10.70 -28.67
N ARG A 9 50.88 9.85 -28.33
CA ARG A 9 49.74 10.24 -27.52
C ARG A 9 49.67 9.29 -26.32
N ARG A 10 50.27 9.77 -25.22
CA ARG A 10 49.84 9.41 -23.87
C ARG A 10 48.36 9.80 -23.73
N LEU A 11 47.54 8.85 -23.29
CA LEU A 11 46.41 9.07 -22.38
C LEU A 11 45.86 7.71 -21.98
N ALA A 12 46.61 7.05 -21.10
CA ALA A 12 46.02 6.12 -20.16
C ALA A 12 45.28 6.96 -19.11
N SER A 13 43.96 6.80 -19.03
CA SER A 13 43.27 6.71 -17.74
C SER A 13 41.84 6.25 -18.00
N VAL A 14 41.64 4.96 -17.78
CA VAL A 14 40.33 4.30 -17.72
C VAL A 14 39.68 4.74 -16.41
N CYS A 15 38.75 5.69 -16.48
CA CYS A 15 37.79 5.93 -15.39
C CYS A 15 36.39 5.59 -15.92
N ALA A 16 36.15 4.30 -16.15
CA ALA A 16 34.79 3.78 -16.15
C ALA A 16 34.34 3.74 -14.69
N ALA A 17 33.81 4.86 -14.20
CA ALA A 17 33.07 4.87 -12.95
C ALA A 17 31.78 4.07 -13.20
N LEU A 18 31.85 2.75 -12.94
CA LEU A 18 30.68 1.99 -12.57
C LEU A 18 30.17 2.61 -11.27
N CYS A 19 29.31 3.62 -11.39
CA CYS A 19 28.34 3.88 -10.34
C CYS A 19 27.48 2.62 -10.28
N LEU A 20 27.89 1.71 -9.41
CA LEU A 20 27.04 0.69 -8.83
C LEU A 20 25.80 1.43 -8.36
N GLY A 21 24.77 1.42 -9.20
CA GLY A 21 23.43 1.76 -8.76
C GLY A 21 23.20 0.90 -7.54
N VAL A 22 23.01 1.54 -6.40
CA VAL A 22 22.54 0.87 -5.20
C VAL A 22 21.28 0.16 -5.67
N ALA A 23 21.38 -1.15 -5.84
CA ALA A 23 20.22 -2.02 -5.96
C ALA A 23 19.57 -1.92 -4.59
N GLY A 24 18.82 -0.83 -4.39
CA GLY A 24 17.89 -0.73 -3.30
C GLY A 24 17.04 -1.96 -3.46
N SER A 25 17.13 -2.86 -2.48
CA SER A 25 16.25 -4.00 -2.43
C SER A 25 14.85 -3.43 -2.44
N THR A 26 14.22 -3.43 -3.61
CA THR A 26 12.79 -3.37 -3.78
C THR A 26 12.29 -4.63 -3.12
N GLN A 27 12.23 -4.62 -1.78
CA GLN A 27 11.53 -5.67 -1.05
C GLN A 27 10.14 -5.65 -1.65
N ALA A 28 9.83 -6.75 -2.31
CA ALA A 28 8.59 -6.87 -3.02
C ALA A 28 7.47 -6.76 -1.98
N LEU A 29 6.48 -5.96 -2.32
CA LEU A 29 5.26 -5.88 -1.56
C LEU A 29 4.64 -7.29 -1.49
N SER A 30 4.28 -7.73 -0.29
CA SER A 30 3.71 -9.06 -0.06
C SER A 30 2.32 -8.92 0.50
N LEU A 31 1.39 -9.78 0.05
CA LEU A 31 0.19 -10.04 0.82
C LEU A 31 0.60 -10.70 2.14
N VAL A 32 -0.08 -10.31 3.21
CA VAL A 32 0.02 -10.98 4.51
C VAL A 32 -1.17 -11.91 4.63
N VAL A 33 -0.91 -13.19 4.86
CA VAL A 33 -1.94 -14.22 4.99
C VAL A 33 -1.75 -14.93 6.33
N GLU A 34 -2.78 -14.90 7.17
CA GLU A 34 -2.81 -15.60 8.45
C GLU A 34 -3.97 -16.60 8.45
N GLY A 35 -3.66 -17.88 8.61
CA GLY A 35 -4.66 -18.94 8.39
C GLY A 35 -5.11 -18.94 6.93
N ASP A 36 -6.41 -18.84 6.71
CA ASP A 36 -7.05 -18.85 5.38
C ASP A 36 -7.60 -17.46 4.97
N GLU A 37 -7.05 -16.38 5.53
CA GLU A 37 -7.50 -15.01 5.23
C GLU A 37 -6.32 -14.09 4.91
N ILE A 38 -6.54 -13.15 3.98
CA ILE A 38 -5.61 -12.06 3.70
C ILE A 38 -5.82 -10.99 4.77
N THR A 39 -4.79 -10.70 5.54
CA THR A 39 -4.86 -9.78 6.68
C THR A 39 -4.25 -8.41 6.39
N GLY A 40 -3.62 -8.24 5.23
CA GLY A 40 -3.01 -6.99 4.86
C GLY A 40 -1.96 -7.11 3.77
N VAL A 41 -1.12 -6.09 3.72
CA VAL A 41 -0.02 -5.91 2.80
C VAL A 41 1.18 -5.39 3.59
N SER A 42 2.35 -6.00 3.40
CA SER A 42 3.58 -5.58 4.08
C SER A 42 4.59 -4.96 3.12
N GLY A 43 5.37 -4.01 3.64
CA GLY A 43 6.52 -3.43 2.92
C GLY A 43 6.15 -2.48 1.76
N LEU A 44 4.99 -1.84 1.83
CA LEU A 44 4.57 -0.81 0.88
C LEU A 44 5.50 0.40 0.96
N ASP A 45 6.32 0.60 -0.06
CA ASP A 45 7.21 1.76 -0.14
C ASP A 45 6.46 2.99 -0.63
N ILE A 46 6.52 4.05 0.17
CA ILE A 46 5.98 5.36 -0.14
C ILE A 46 7.08 6.37 0.09
N GLN A 47 7.63 6.91 -1.01
CA GLN A 47 8.66 7.95 -0.99
C GLN A 47 9.89 7.55 -0.13
N GLY A 48 10.30 6.28 -0.18
CA GLY A 48 11.44 5.75 0.58
C GLY A 48 11.15 5.44 2.06
N GLN A 49 9.90 5.56 2.49
CA GLN A 49 9.43 5.04 3.78
C GLN A 49 8.57 3.81 3.56
N ARG A 50 8.80 2.76 4.35
CA ARG A 50 8.01 1.53 4.28
C ARG A 50 6.85 1.57 5.26
N TYR A 51 5.71 1.08 4.79
CA TYR A 51 4.48 0.96 5.56
C TYR A 51 3.93 -0.46 5.46
N ASP A 52 3.32 -0.90 6.56
CA ASP A 52 2.46 -2.06 6.59
C ASP A 52 1.00 -1.58 6.63
N VAL A 53 0.16 -2.22 5.82
CA VAL A 53 -1.28 -1.97 5.73
C VAL A 53 -1.98 -3.19 6.26
N THR A 54 -2.69 -3.03 7.37
CA THR A 54 -3.40 -4.11 8.04
C THR A 54 -4.90 -3.96 7.85
N PHE A 55 -5.57 -5.04 7.46
CA PHE A 55 -7.02 -5.08 7.27
C PHE A 55 -7.74 -5.42 8.58
N ARG A 56 -8.81 -4.68 8.85
CA ARG A 56 -9.64 -4.82 10.06
C ARG A 56 -11.12 -4.67 9.73
N ASP A 57 -11.91 -5.55 10.30
CA ASP A 57 -13.37 -5.48 10.32
C ASP A 57 -13.86 -4.67 11.52
N GLY A 58 -15.11 -4.21 11.46
CA GLY A 58 -15.73 -3.43 12.53
C GLY A 58 -15.68 -1.93 12.26
N ALA A 59 -16.26 -1.14 13.18
CA ALA A 59 -16.48 0.29 13.00
C ALA A 59 -15.23 1.12 13.34
N PHE A 60 -15.05 2.26 12.66
CA PHE A 60 -13.90 3.16 12.88
C PHE A 60 -13.71 3.53 14.35
N ASN A 61 -14.79 3.90 15.06
CA ASN A 61 -14.75 4.29 16.47
C ASN A 61 -14.31 3.17 17.42
N ALA A 62 -14.40 1.91 17.00
CA ALA A 62 -13.94 0.76 17.79
C ALA A 62 -12.47 0.40 17.51
N LEU A 63 -11.97 0.74 16.32
CA LEU A 63 -10.67 0.29 15.82
C LEU A 63 -9.57 1.33 15.98
N TYR A 64 -9.89 2.61 15.82
CA TYR A 64 -8.89 3.67 15.79
C TYR A 64 -8.81 4.37 17.14
N PRO A 65 -7.61 4.50 17.72
CA PRO A 65 -7.41 5.40 18.84
C PRO A 65 -7.42 6.86 18.36
N ALA A 66 -7.61 7.81 19.29
CA ALA A 66 -7.82 9.22 18.96
C ALA A 66 -6.64 9.83 18.15
N GLU A 67 -5.42 9.34 18.36
CA GLU A 67 -4.21 9.75 17.66
C GLU A 67 -4.11 9.28 16.20
N LEU A 68 -4.93 8.34 15.76
CA LEU A 68 -4.96 7.83 14.38
C LEU A 68 -6.21 8.32 13.61
N SER A 69 -6.72 9.50 13.97
CA SER A 69 -7.95 10.07 13.41
C SER A 69 -7.79 10.52 11.95
N GLY A 70 -7.77 9.56 11.03
CA GLY A 70 -7.55 9.80 9.62
C GLY A 70 -6.07 9.98 9.26
N TYR A 71 -5.69 9.48 8.09
CA TYR A 71 -4.31 9.54 7.61
C TYR A 71 -4.02 10.78 6.76
N GLY A 72 -5.02 11.63 6.52
CA GLY A 72 -4.92 12.81 5.68
C GLY A 72 -4.35 12.47 4.30
N PRO A 73 -3.36 13.22 3.80
CA PRO A 73 -2.74 12.96 2.50
C PRO A 73 -2.17 11.55 2.33
N LEU A 74 -1.75 10.89 3.42
CA LEU A 74 -1.19 9.54 3.38
C LEU A 74 -2.23 8.51 2.91
N ALA A 75 -3.53 8.71 3.20
CA ALA A 75 -4.59 7.80 2.77
C ALA A 75 -4.58 7.61 1.25
N ARG A 76 -4.53 8.71 0.50
CA ARG A 76 -4.49 8.70 -0.96
C ARG A 76 -3.20 8.11 -1.49
N THR A 77 -2.07 8.44 -0.88
CA THR A 77 -0.77 7.91 -1.31
C THR A 77 -0.68 6.40 -1.10
N VAL A 78 -1.23 5.87 -0.01
CA VAL A 78 -1.32 4.42 0.23
C VAL A 78 -2.20 3.74 -0.82
N ALA A 79 -3.39 4.27 -1.10
CA ALA A 79 -4.27 3.71 -2.12
C ALA A 79 -3.61 3.64 -3.51
N GLN A 80 -2.93 4.73 -3.90
CA GLN A 80 -2.19 4.80 -5.16
C GLN A 80 -1.00 3.84 -5.19
N ALA A 81 -0.28 3.70 -4.09
CA ALA A 81 0.83 2.77 -3.99
C ALA A 81 0.37 1.31 -4.04
N LEU A 82 -0.76 0.97 -3.40
CA LEU A 82 -1.39 -0.36 -3.51
C LEU A 82 -1.79 -0.67 -4.96
N LEU A 83 -2.43 0.28 -5.64
CA LEU A 83 -2.79 0.15 -7.06
C LEU A 83 -1.53 -0.10 -7.92
N ALA A 84 -0.51 0.74 -7.76
CA ALA A 84 0.74 0.65 -8.52
C ALA A 84 1.53 -0.64 -8.22
N ALA A 85 1.39 -1.19 -7.01
CA ALA A 85 2.06 -2.42 -6.61
C ALA A 85 1.38 -3.69 -7.13
N THR A 86 0.14 -3.63 -7.63
CA THR A 86 -0.62 -4.78 -8.18
C THR A 86 0.20 -5.73 -9.07
N PRO A 87 1.03 -5.26 -10.02
CA PRO A 87 1.84 -6.15 -10.87
C PRO A 87 2.98 -6.86 -10.13
N SER A 88 3.36 -6.32 -8.97
CA SER A 88 4.56 -6.67 -8.21
C SER A 88 4.23 -7.35 -6.88
N ILE A 89 2.94 -7.56 -6.58
CA ILE A 89 2.51 -8.23 -5.36
C ILE A 89 2.97 -9.67 -5.43
N GLN A 90 3.89 -10.03 -4.54
CA GLN A 90 4.24 -11.42 -4.36
C GLN A 90 3.10 -12.11 -3.60
N ALA A 91 2.65 -13.22 -4.18
CA ALA A 91 1.78 -14.15 -3.50
C ALA A 91 2.52 -14.64 -2.24
N ALA A 92 1.86 -14.56 -1.08
CA ALA A 92 2.39 -15.13 0.15
C ALA A 92 2.67 -16.64 -0.05
N PRO A 93 3.60 -17.26 0.70
CA PRO A 93 3.92 -18.69 0.55
C PRO A 93 2.70 -19.63 0.66
N ASN A 94 1.66 -19.20 1.36
CA ASN A 94 0.38 -19.89 1.58
C ASN A 94 -0.79 -19.29 0.78
N TRP A 95 -0.51 -18.48 -0.24
CA TRP A 95 -1.53 -17.84 -1.05
C TRP A 95 -2.34 -18.85 -1.88
N ARG A 96 -3.64 -18.59 -2.01
CA ARG A 96 -4.58 -19.30 -2.88
C ARG A 96 -5.56 -18.29 -3.49
N ALA A 97 -6.07 -18.60 -4.67
CA ALA A 97 -7.01 -17.73 -5.39
C ALA A 97 -8.39 -17.59 -4.71
N ASP A 98 -8.70 -18.46 -3.75
CA ASP A 98 -9.95 -18.44 -2.98
C ASP A 98 -9.84 -17.71 -1.64
N LEU A 99 -8.67 -17.16 -1.32
CA LEU A 99 -8.49 -16.37 -0.09
C LEU A 99 -9.26 -15.06 -0.20
N ARG A 100 -9.98 -14.74 0.88
CA ARG A 100 -10.68 -13.47 1.05
C ARG A 100 -9.91 -12.57 2.02
N PRO A 101 -10.02 -11.23 1.89
CA PRO A 101 -9.61 -10.34 2.96
C PRO A 101 -10.37 -10.60 4.26
N ARG A 102 -9.67 -10.57 5.38
CA ARG A 102 -10.26 -10.72 6.71
C ARG A 102 -11.33 -9.65 6.92
N GLY A 103 -12.54 -10.08 7.25
CA GLY A 103 -13.69 -9.18 7.43
C GLY A 103 -14.64 -9.13 6.24
N CYS A 104 -14.21 -9.57 5.05
CA CYS A 104 -15.07 -9.65 3.87
C CYS A 104 -15.72 -11.04 3.75
N GLN A 105 -16.99 -11.07 3.34
CA GLN A 105 -17.72 -12.33 3.15
C GLN A 105 -17.35 -13.00 1.83
N SER A 106 -17.14 -12.19 0.79
CA SER A 106 -16.77 -12.60 -0.56
C SER A 106 -15.25 -12.65 -0.77
N ALA A 107 -14.80 -13.64 -1.55
CA ALA A 107 -13.45 -13.67 -2.11
C ALA A 107 -13.36 -12.92 -3.45
N ASP A 108 -14.50 -12.58 -4.07
CA ASP A 108 -14.53 -11.99 -5.41
C ASP A 108 -14.11 -10.51 -5.40
N SER A 109 -14.52 -9.77 -4.37
CA SER A 109 -14.26 -8.34 -4.22
C SER A 109 -14.49 -7.89 -2.79
N CYS A 110 -13.66 -6.96 -2.33
CA CYS A 110 -13.73 -6.37 -1.00
C CYS A 110 -13.28 -4.91 -1.06
N THR A 111 -14.11 -4.00 -0.54
CA THR A 111 -13.78 -2.57 -0.48
C THR A 111 -12.95 -2.29 0.77
N VAL A 112 -11.75 -1.75 0.57
CA VAL A 112 -10.84 -1.31 1.61
C VAL A 112 -11.00 0.20 1.80
N LEU A 113 -11.60 0.59 2.92
CA LEU A 113 -11.70 1.98 3.34
C LEU A 113 -10.38 2.41 4.01
N ILE A 114 -9.74 3.43 3.46
CA ILE A 114 -8.55 4.07 4.02
C ILE A 114 -8.97 5.45 4.54
N PRO A 115 -9.14 5.63 5.86
CA PRO A 115 -9.64 6.89 6.42
C PRO A 115 -8.72 8.07 6.08
N ASP A 116 -9.27 9.11 5.44
CA ASP A 116 -8.57 10.36 5.16
C ASP A 116 -8.74 11.31 6.36
N HIS A 117 -9.98 11.71 6.66
CA HIS A 117 -10.30 12.61 7.77
C HIS A 117 -11.70 12.32 8.31
N SER A 118 -11.93 12.73 9.57
CA SER A 118 -13.19 12.52 10.28
C SER A 118 -13.68 13.80 10.94
N ASP A 119 -15.00 13.91 11.09
CA ASP A 119 -15.65 14.93 11.89
C ASP A 119 -15.50 14.57 13.38
N GLY A 120 -14.36 14.99 13.94
CA GLY A 120 -13.92 14.64 15.29
C GLY A 120 -13.02 13.40 15.32
N ALA A 121 -12.53 13.06 16.50
CA ALA A 121 -11.68 11.90 16.71
C ALA A 121 -12.48 10.69 17.22
N ALA A 122 -12.01 9.49 16.91
CA ALA A 122 -12.47 8.28 17.58
C ALA A 122 -12.30 8.42 19.11
N PRO A 123 -13.22 7.88 19.93
CA PRO A 123 -14.37 7.03 19.56
C PRO A 123 -15.66 7.81 19.25
N SER A 124 -15.58 9.12 19.06
CA SER A 124 -16.74 10.01 18.91
C SER A 124 -16.96 10.53 17.49
N ALA A 125 -16.17 10.08 16.52
CA ALA A 125 -16.31 10.49 15.13
C ALA A 125 -17.68 10.06 14.61
N ARG A 126 -18.39 10.96 13.93
CA ARG A 126 -19.71 10.64 13.36
C ARG A 126 -19.60 10.33 11.89
N MET A 127 -19.01 11.27 11.13
CA MET A 127 -18.76 11.12 9.72
C MET A 127 -17.27 11.00 9.46
N THR A 128 -16.89 10.10 8.56
CA THR A 128 -15.52 9.95 8.10
C THR A 128 -15.51 9.88 6.58
N GLN A 129 -14.51 10.53 5.97
CA GLN A 129 -14.21 10.41 4.56
C GLN A 129 -13.09 9.38 4.39
N ALA A 130 -13.25 8.44 3.48
CA ALA A 130 -12.20 7.48 3.12
C ALA A 130 -11.86 7.54 1.64
N VAL A 131 -10.60 7.24 1.36
CA VAL A 131 -10.17 6.78 0.03
C VAL A 131 -10.47 5.29 -0.05
N GLU A 132 -11.10 4.86 -1.14
CA GLU A 132 -11.41 3.46 -1.35
C GLU A 132 -10.41 2.79 -2.30
N ALA A 133 -9.97 1.59 -1.93
CA ALA A 133 -9.32 0.65 -2.83
C ALA A 133 -10.15 -0.64 -2.88
N ILE A 134 -10.35 -1.19 -4.06
CA ILE A 134 -11.04 -2.48 -4.20
C ILE A 134 -9.99 -3.55 -4.35
N TYR A 135 -10.02 -4.55 -3.48
CA TYR A 135 -9.23 -5.76 -3.65
C TYR A 135 -10.09 -6.85 -4.29
N ALA A 136 -9.69 -7.31 -5.48
CA ALA A 136 -10.39 -8.35 -6.22
C ALA A 136 -9.39 -9.16 -7.05
N LYS A 137 -9.45 -10.49 -6.97
CA LYS A 137 -8.62 -11.41 -7.79
C LYS A 137 -7.13 -11.03 -7.77
N ASP A 138 -6.59 -10.80 -6.58
CA ASP A 138 -5.19 -10.45 -6.32
C ASP A 138 -4.73 -9.10 -6.87
N ARG A 139 -5.68 -8.20 -7.10
CA ARG A 139 -5.41 -6.88 -7.65
C ARG A 139 -6.09 -5.82 -6.83
N PHE A 140 -5.39 -4.72 -6.64
CA PHE A 140 -6.02 -3.49 -6.18
C PHE A 140 -6.48 -2.69 -7.40
N SER A 141 -7.71 -2.20 -7.36
CA SER A 141 -8.21 -1.16 -8.25
C SER A 141 -8.61 0.07 -7.44
N ALA A 142 -8.52 1.24 -8.06
CA ALA A 142 -8.94 2.48 -7.42
C ALA A 142 -10.43 2.71 -7.65
N VAL A 143 -11.07 3.31 -6.65
CA VAL A 143 -12.34 4.01 -6.85
C VAL A 143 -12.01 5.49 -7.12
N PRO A 144 -12.46 6.06 -8.25
CA PRO A 144 -12.23 7.46 -8.57
C PRO A 144 -12.98 8.39 -7.59
N GLU A 145 -12.53 9.64 -7.51
CA GLU A 145 -13.13 10.68 -6.66
C GLU A 145 -14.63 10.91 -6.94
N PRO A 146 -15.39 11.38 -5.93
CA PRO A 146 -14.97 11.92 -4.62
C PRO A 146 -14.76 10.85 -3.52
N LEU A 147 -14.16 11.26 -2.39
CA LEU A 147 -14.09 10.42 -1.18
C LEU A 147 -15.50 10.03 -0.73
N TRP A 148 -15.65 8.79 -0.27
CA TRP A 148 -16.95 8.30 0.17
C TRP A 148 -17.19 8.64 1.64
N PRO A 149 -18.27 9.37 1.99
CA PRO A 149 -18.66 9.58 3.37
C PRO A 149 -19.26 8.29 3.95
N PHE A 150 -18.91 7.95 5.19
CA PHE A 150 -19.57 6.88 5.94
C PHE A 150 -19.77 7.27 7.41
N ASP A 151 -20.78 6.67 8.03
CA ASP A 151 -20.98 6.74 9.47
C ASP A 151 -19.94 5.86 10.17
N ALA A 152 -19.05 6.53 10.89
CA ALA A 152 -17.89 5.94 11.56
C ALA A 152 -18.27 4.96 12.68
N ALA A 153 -19.52 4.98 13.15
CA ALA A 153 -20.03 4.08 14.17
C ALA A 153 -20.75 2.85 13.60
N THR A 154 -21.29 2.91 12.37
CA THR A 154 -22.24 1.88 11.91
C THR A 154 -21.92 1.18 10.61
N ASP A 155 -21.33 1.83 9.60
CA ASP A 155 -21.51 1.38 8.22
C ASP A 155 -20.84 0.04 7.89
N THR A 156 -19.63 -0.21 8.38
CA THR A 156 -18.93 -1.49 8.13
C THR A 156 -19.57 -2.68 8.84
N ARG A 157 -20.37 -2.48 9.89
CA ARG A 157 -21.08 -3.58 10.55
C ARG A 157 -22.15 -4.19 9.64
N TYR A 158 -22.70 -3.39 8.73
CA TYR A 158 -23.83 -3.77 7.88
C TYR A 158 -23.42 -3.96 6.42
N MET A 159 -22.15 -3.72 6.08
CA MET A 159 -21.61 -3.88 4.74
C MET A 159 -20.62 -5.06 4.73
N PRO A 160 -21.05 -6.26 4.28
CA PRO A 160 -20.31 -7.51 4.47
C PRO A 160 -19.00 -7.61 3.68
N ASP A 161 -18.79 -6.77 2.68
CA ASP A 161 -17.59 -6.75 1.83
C ASP A 161 -16.87 -5.39 1.91
N MET A 162 -16.82 -4.83 3.12
CA MET A 162 -16.16 -3.57 3.41
C MET A 162 -15.35 -3.66 4.71
N LEU A 163 -14.10 -3.22 4.66
CA LEU A 163 -13.18 -3.26 5.80
C LEU A 163 -12.33 -1.98 5.88
N TYR A 164 -11.62 -1.79 6.99
CA TYR A 164 -10.70 -0.68 7.20
C TYR A 164 -9.23 -1.06 7.04
N ALA A 165 -8.44 -0.12 6.54
CA ALA A 165 -6.99 -0.21 6.49
C ALA A 165 -6.32 0.58 7.63
N ILE A 166 -5.60 -0.13 8.50
CA ILE A 166 -4.69 0.47 9.48
C ILE A 166 -3.30 0.54 8.86
N ILE A 167 -2.76 1.75 8.74
CA ILE A 167 -1.43 2.03 8.18
C ILE A 167 -0.46 2.30 9.33
N THR A 168 0.65 1.56 9.35
CA THR A 168 1.74 1.75 10.31
C THR A 168 3.09 1.75 9.60
N PRO A 169 4.12 2.47 10.09
CA PRO A 169 5.48 2.28 9.60
C PRO A 169 5.89 0.81 9.72
N ALA A 170 6.51 0.28 8.66
CA ALA A 170 7.04 -1.08 8.67
C ALA A 170 8.23 -1.18 9.63
N ARG A 171 8.39 -2.34 10.27
CA ARG A 171 9.47 -2.62 11.23
C ARG A 171 10.70 -3.24 10.59
#